data_AF-A0A432FER3-F1
#
_entry.id   AF-A0A432FER3-F1
#
_cell.length_a   1.000
_cell.length_b   1.000
_cell.length_c   1.000
_cell.angle_alpha   90.00
_cell.angle_beta   90.00
_cell.angle_gamma   90.00
#
_symmetry.space_group_name_H-M   'P 1'
#
loop_
_entity.id
_entity.type
_entity.pdbx_description
1 polymer ?
#
loop_
_entity_poly.entity_id
_entity_poly.type
_entity_poly.pdbx_seq_one_letter_code
_entity_poly.pdbx_strand_id
1 'polypeptide(L)'
;MAGKKTKWSSCNLLEPATEGSRLCQFSVSSKKVKLTGDLRVAEGDDPPAKAVGKDWSDLLSRKLNIATLPPEKVFLRVVELPECEPDELLPMVEFQIEELSP
;
A
#
# COMPACT_ATOMS: atom_id res chain seq x y z
N MET A 1 15.39 22.06 -7.95
CA MET A 1 16.21 20.84 -8.04
C MET A 1 15.29 19.65 -8.29
N ALA A 2 15.44 18.96 -9.43
CA ALA A 2 14.62 17.78 -9.71
C ALA A 2 14.98 16.68 -8.70
N GLY A 3 14.01 16.28 -7.87
CA GLY A 3 14.20 15.19 -6.89
C GLY A 3 14.70 13.93 -7.60
N LYS A 4 15.75 13.30 -7.06
CA LYS A 4 16.25 12.01 -7.58
C LYS A 4 15.08 11.03 -7.61
N LYS A 5 14.72 10.55 -8.81
CA LYS A 5 13.67 9.52 -8.95
C LYS A 5 14.13 8.26 -8.22
N THR A 6 13.39 7.88 -7.17
CA THR A 6 13.62 6.64 -6.44
C THR A 6 13.50 5.46 -7.40
N LYS A 7 14.57 4.66 -7.54
CA LYS A 7 14.58 3.46 -8.37
C LYS A 7 14.26 2.25 -7.49
N TRP A 8 13.07 1.69 -7.65
CA TRP A 8 12.66 0.44 -7.03
C TRP A 8 13.21 -0.74 -7.83
N SER A 9 13.62 -1.79 -7.13
CA SER A 9 14.20 -3.01 -7.70
C SER A 9 13.30 -4.23 -7.55
N SER A 10 12.39 -4.19 -6.59
CA SER A 10 11.40 -5.24 -6.35
C SER A 10 10.13 -4.64 -5.74
N CYS A 11 9.01 -5.34 -5.92
CA CYS A 11 7.72 -4.99 -5.35
C CYS A 11 6.99 -6.26 -4.90
N ASN A 12 6.51 -6.27 -3.67
CA ASN A 12 5.51 -7.23 -3.22
C ASN A 12 4.14 -6.56 -3.27
N LEU A 13 3.15 -7.24 -3.84
CA LEU A 13 1.76 -6.82 -3.88
C LEU A 13 0.92 -7.89 -3.17
N LEU A 14 0.26 -7.51 -2.07
CA LEU A 14 -0.71 -8.33 -1.37
C LEU A 14 -2.10 -7.98 -1.87
N GLU A 15 -2.75 -8.94 -2.52
CA GLU A 15 -4.09 -8.81 -3.09
C GLU A 15 -5.09 -9.68 -2.29
N PRO A 16 -6.26 -9.15 -1.94
CA PRO A 16 -7.34 -9.95 -1.38
C PRO A 16 -7.72 -11.07 -2.35
N ALA A 17 -8.03 -12.24 -1.81
CA ALA A 17 -8.53 -13.38 -2.58
C ALA A 17 -9.79 -13.95 -1.92
N THR A 18 -10.48 -14.87 -2.62
CA THR A 18 -11.69 -15.53 -2.09
C THR A 18 -11.44 -16.22 -0.74
N GLU A 19 -10.24 -16.76 -0.54
CA GLU A 19 -9.77 -17.31 0.73
C GLU A 19 -8.41 -16.67 1.05
N GLY A 20 -8.35 -15.91 2.15
CA GLY A 20 -7.16 -15.20 2.59
C GLY A 20 -6.66 -14.15 1.59
N SER A 21 -5.40 -14.22 1.20
CA SER A 21 -4.76 -13.26 0.29
C SER A 21 -3.73 -13.92 -0.61
N ARG A 22 -3.40 -13.23 -1.71
CA ARG A 22 -2.35 -13.64 -2.65
C ARG A 22 -1.21 -12.62 -2.59
N LEU A 23 0.00 -13.10 -2.33
CA LEU A 23 1.21 -12.31 -2.34
C LEU A 23 1.96 -12.50 -3.66
N CYS A 24 1.84 -11.51 -4.54
CA CYS A 24 2.56 -11.44 -5.81
C CYS A 24 3.90 -10.74 -5.60
N GLN A 25 5.00 -11.38 -5.99
CA GLN A 25 6.34 -10.81 -5.88
C GLN A 25 6.86 -10.46 -7.27
N PHE A 26 7.37 -9.24 -7.41
CA PHE A 26 7.86 -8.71 -8.67
C PHE A 26 9.31 -8.25 -8.55
N SER A 27 10.09 -8.50 -9.59
CA SER A 27 11.38 -7.84 -9.82
C SER A 27 11.24 -6.76 -10.90
N VAL A 28 11.95 -5.66 -10.71
CA VAL A 28 11.96 -4.51 -11.61
C VAL A 28 13.35 -4.33 -12.18
N SER A 29 13.48 -4.42 -13.50
CA SER A 29 14.73 -4.11 -14.21
C SER A 29 14.46 -3.12 -15.33
N SER A 30 15.05 -1.93 -15.21
CA SER A 30 14.90 -0.82 -16.16
C SER A 30 13.43 -0.45 -16.43
N LYS A 31 12.80 -1.02 -17.47
CA LYS A 31 11.41 -0.78 -17.89
C LYS A 31 10.55 -2.05 -17.87
N LYS A 32 11.04 -3.14 -17.27
CA LYS A 32 10.36 -4.43 -17.22
C LYS A 32 10.05 -4.79 -15.77
N VAL A 33 8.84 -5.30 -15.57
CA VAL A 33 8.37 -5.89 -14.32
C VAL A 33 8.12 -7.37 -14.58
N LYS A 34 8.69 -8.25 -13.75
CA LYS A 34 8.55 -9.70 -13.89
C LYS A 34 8.02 -10.28 -12.59
N LEU A 35 6.97 -11.11 -12.66
CA LEU A 35 6.50 -11.92 -11.54
C LEU A 35 7.56 -12.99 -11.23
N THR A 36 8.05 -12.97 -9.99
CA THR A 36 9.09 -13.87 -9.48
C THR A 36 8.60 -14.81 -8.39
N GLY A 37 7.42 -14.53 -7.81
CA GLY A 37 6.81 -15.34 -6.77
C GLY A 37 5.30 -15.12 -6.70
N ASP A 38 4.59 -16.16 -6.31
CA ASP A 38 3.13 -16.17 -6.14
C ASP A 38 2.83 -17.10 -4.96
N LEU A 39 2.38 -16.52 -3.86
CA LEU A 39 2.14 -17.22 -2.60
C LEU A 39 0.71 -16.99 -2.14
N ARG A 40 0.13 -17.99 -1.48
CA ARG A 40 -1.14 -17.86 -0.75
C ARG A 40 -0.85 -17.59 0.71
N VAL A 41 -1.56 -16.62 1.27
CA VAL A 41 -1.57 -16.27 2.69
C VAL A 41 -2.96 -16.62 3.21
N ALA A 42 -3.04 -17.41 4.27
CA ALA A 42 -4.34 -17.79 4.84
C ALA A 42 -5.02 -16.56 5.46
N GLU A 43 -6.34 -16.63 5.63
CA GLU A 43 -7.09 -15.56 6.28
C GLU A 43 -6.66 -15.42 7.75
N GLY A 44 -6.38 -14.19 8.17
CA GLY A 44 -5.90 -13.88 9.53
C GLY A 44 -4.41 -14.09 9.76
N ASP A 45 -3.69 -14.70 8.80
CA ASP A 45 -2.24 -14.87 8.88
C ASP A 45 -1.49 -13.68 8.30
N ASP A 46 -0.30 -13.42 8.86
CA ASP A 46 0.64 -12.46 8.30
C ASP A 46 1.36 -13.04 7.07
N PRO A 47 1.69 -12.21 6.07
CA PRO A 47 2.51 -12.65 4.94
C PRO A 47 3.91 -13.09 5.42
N PRO A 48 4.56 -14.06 4.75
CA PRO A 48 5.84 -14.61 5.22
C PRO A 48 6.91 -13.53 5.42
N ALA A 49 7.46 -13.43 6.64
CA ALA A 49 8.46 -12.41 6.98
C ALA A 49 9.69 -12.42 6.05
N LYS A 50 10.09 -13.59 5.54
CA LYS A 50 11.17 -13.71 4.55
C LYS A 50 10.85 -13.04 3.20
N ALA A 51 9.57 -12.96 2.83
CA ALA A 51 9.11 -12.36 1.59
C ALA A 51 8.92 -10.85 1.71
N VAL A 52 8.31 -10.38 2.81
CA VAL A 52 7.94 -8.97 3.00
C VAL A 52 8.93 -8.17 3.86
N GLY A 53 9.76 -8.84 4.64
CA GLY A 53 10.75 -8.22 5.52
C GLY A 53 11.71 -7.34 4.74
N LYS A 54 12.05 -6.19 5.35
CA LYS A 54 13.08 -5.30 4.85
C LYS A 54 14.37 -5.55 5.62
N ASP A 55 15.45 -5.80 4.89
CA ASP A 55 16.77 -5.97 5.45
C ASP A 55 17.75 -4.91 4.93
N TRP A 56 19.01 -4.99 5.38
CA TRP A 56 20.05 -4.06 4.95
C TRP A 56 20.33 -4.09 3.44
N SER A 57 20.05 -5.21 2.76
CA SER A 57 20.20 -5.29 1.30
C SER A 57 19.16 -4.42 0.59
N ASP A 58 17.98 -4.21 1.18
CA ASP A 58 16.94 -3.35 0.64
C ASP A 58 17.29 -1.85 0.67
N LEU A 59 18.34 -1.46 1.39
CA LEU A 59 18.90 -0.11 1.30
C LEU A 59 19.62 0.12 -0.04
N LEU A 60 20.23 -0.94 -0.59
CA LEU A 60 20.92 -0.94 -1.89
C LEU A 60 19.96 -1.27 -3.04
N SER A 61 19.10 -2.27 -2.83
CA SER A 61 18.06 -2.71 -3.77
C SER A 61 16.68 -2.44 -3.18
N ARG A 62 16.18 -1.21 -3.36
CA ARG A 62 14.91 -0.79 -2.75
C ARG A 62 13.76 -1.74 -3.10
N LYS A 63 13.10 -2.24 -2.05
CA LYS A 63 11.91 -3.10 -2.09
C LYS A 63 10.67 -2.33 -1.64
N LEU A 64 9.63 -2.36 -2.47
CA LEU A 64 8.32 -1.79 -2.18
C LEU A 64 7.36 -2.89 -1.73
N ASN A 65 6.58 -2.65 -0.68
CA ASN A 65 5.48 -3.53 -0.28
C ASN A 65 4.19 -2.74 -0.41
N ILE A 66 3.22 -3.27 -1.15
CA ILE A 66 1.89 -2.70 -1.37
C ILE A 66 0.87 -3.73 -0.89
N ALA A 67 -0.11 -3.29 -0.10
CA ALA A 67 -1.30 -4.08 0.20
C ALA A 67 -2.50 -3.35 -0.40
N THR A 68 -3.42 -4.12 -0.97
CA THR A 68 -4.68 -3.61 -1.51
C THR A 68 -5.83 -4.05 -0.60
N LEU A 69 -6.84 -3.20 -0.48
CA LEU A 69 -8.07 -3.52 0.22
C LEU A 69 -9.19 -3.72 -0.80
N PRO A 70 -10.13 -4.65 -0.57
CA PRO A 70 -11.28 -4.78 -1.42
C PRO A 70 -12.11 -3.49 -1.40
N PRO A 71 -12.63 -3.02 -2.55
CA PRO A 71 -13.48 -1.82 -2.62
C PRO A 71 -14.67 -1.85 -1.66
N GLU A 72 -15.26 -3.01 -1.41
CA GLU A 72 -16.37 -3.21 -0.48
C GLU A 72 -16.00 -3.04 1.01
N LYS A 73 -14.70 -2.96 1.33
CA LYS A 73 -14.18 -2.71 2.68
C LYS A 73 -13.73 -1.26 2.88
N VAL A 74 -13.90 -0.40 1.87
CA VAL A 74 -13.52 1.02 1.94
C VAL A 74 -14.68 1.92 1.53
N PHE A 75 -14.86 3.01 2.27
CA PHE A 75 -15.83 4.04 1.93
C PHE A 75 -15.09 5.28 1.40
N LEU A 76 -15.46 5.74 0.21
CA LEU A 76 -14.92 6.96 -0.39
C LEU A 76 -16.04 7.98 -0.51
N ARG A 77 -15.83 9.17 0.06
CA ARG A 77 -16.79 10.28 0.04
C ARG A 77 -16.09 11.60 -0.24
N VAL A 78 -16.76 12.46 -0.99
CA VAL A 78 -16.39 13.86 -1.14
C VAL A 78 -17.20 14.66 -0.13
N VAL A 79 -16.54 15.54 0.61
CA VAL A 79 -17.16 16.37 1.68
C VAL A 79 -16.95 17.84 1.36
N GLU A 80 -17.91 18.66 1.73
CA GLU A 80 -17.79 20.12 1.69
C GLU A 80 -17.41 20.60 3.08
N LEU A 81 -16.27 21.27 3.18
CA LEU A 81 -15.76 21.84 4.42
C LEU A 81 -15.81 23.37 4.32
N PRO A 82 -16.01 24.08 5.45
CA PRO A 82 -15.74 25.51 5.53
C PRO A 82 -14.33 25.85 5.03
N GLU A 83 -14.15 27.08 4.56
CA GLU A 83 -12.82 27.59 4.19
C GLU A 83 -11.89 27.58 5.42
N CYS A 84 -10.71 27.00 5.26
CA CYS A 84 -9.69 26.90 6.31
C CYS A 84 -8.30 26.84 5.69
N GLU A 85 -7.27 27.03 6.52
CA GLU A 85 -5.89 26.87 6.06
C GLU A 85 -5.57 25.37 5.82
N PRO A 86 -4.63 25.03 4.92
CA PRO A 86 -4.34 23.64 4.57
C PRO A 86 -3.91 22.74 5.75
N ASP A 87 -3.29 23.31 6.77
CA ASP A 87 -2.88 22.62 7.99
C ASP A 87 -4.04 22.37 8.97
N GLU A 88 -5.18 23.06 8.80
CA GLU A 88 -6.40 22.89 9.59
C GLU A 88 -7.36 21.83 9.00
N LEU A 89 -7.14 21.40 7.75
CA LEU A 89 -8.00 20.44 7.04
C LEU A 89 -8.17 19.10 7.77
N LEU A 90 -7.07 18.51 8.26
CA LEU A 90 -7.12 17.22 8.95
C LEU A 90 -7.96 17.32 10.25
N PRO A 91 -7.68 18.27 11.16
CA PRO A 91 -8.53 18.50 12.33
C PRO A 91 -10.01 18.70 12.00
N MET A 92 -10.34 19.41 10.92
CA MET A 92 -11.73 19.63 10.51
C MET A 92 -12.44 18.35 10.08
N VAL A 93 -11.76 17.48 9.31
CA VAL A 93 -12.30 16.17 8.94
C VAL A 93 -12.47 15.29 10.18
N GLU A 94 -11.49 15.28 11.07
CA GLU A 94 -11.55 14.51 12.33
C GLU A 94 -12.72 14.94 13.22
N PHE A 95 -13.00 16.25 13.32
CA PHE A 95 -14.13 16.77 14.10
C PHE A 95 -15.49 16.24 13.62
N GLN A 96 -15.63 16.01 12.31
CA GLN A 96 -16.87 15.54 11.69
C GLN A 96 -16.90 14.03 11.47
N ILE A 97 -15.88 13.28 11.91
CA ILE A 97 -15.69 11.89 11.49
C ILE A 97 -16.85 10.96 11.89
N GLU A 98 -17.49 11.20 13.03
CA GLU A 98 -18.64 10.40 13.49
C GLU A 98 -19.87 10.56 12.57
N GLU A 99 -20.06 11.73 11.96
CA GLU A 99 -21.12 11.99 10.99
C GLU A 99 -20.71 11.57 9.56
N LEU A 100 -19.41 11.65 9.24
CA LEU A 100 -18.89 11.34 7.93
C LEU A 100 -18.67 9.84 7.71
N SER A 101 -18.36 9.09 8.78
CA SER A 101 -18.21 7.64 8.77
C SER A 101 -19.57 6.96 8.62
N PRO A 102 -19.70 5.97 7.72
CA PRO A 102 -20.88 5.12 7.65
C PRO A 102 -21.05 4.22 8.88
#